data_AF-A0A419T1F8-F1
#
_entry.id   AF-A0A419T1F8-F1
#
_cell.length_a   1.000
_cell.length_b   1.000
_cell.length_c   1.000
_cell.angle_alpha   90.00
_cell.angle_beta   90.00
_cell.angle_gamma   90.00
#
_symmetry.space_group_name_H-M   'P 1'
#
loop_
_entity.id
_entity.type
_entity.pdbx_description
1 polymer ?
#
loop_
_entity_poly.entity_id
_entity_poly.type
_entity_poly.pdbx_seq_one_letter_code
_entity_poly.pdbx_strand_id
1 'polypeptide(L)'
;MEYRIEVLSPIHIGSSKSYRPIDYIEKEEEVLIFDEKDVLSNIKESHMLNSQLLRGIGYTGKRAEYYKNLDHFIHKGIIDNSILDKVKVRAIKKIDDLKAKEIKGTMRNIQGTYIPGGTLKGIVRTAVFYHYVKNKGIDFIKKGIEEIKRNRKVKDIEDCIIGKFKKNILKDPFRFLRIRDVNIKGDVAVYQENIFNIKSYFLSDIIEVMCEGSYSEKFKFKTTLKKEIANKLDLDNELTSYLNEKNILKALYEYSKDIIEDEINYFSKNKAKLFNNSEILKELEKYKDLNKQESPIIRIGKSTGFKSHTLGLAVKQLDKDFYNREFIKFIRPPKYDKRYEFPKTRKFVGLSIAPKLLGFAIVKKAD
;
A
#
# COMPACT_ATOMS: atom_id res chain seq x y z
N MET A 1 -14.91 -19.73 -6.80
CA MET A 1 -14.98 -18.93 -8.04
C MET A 1 -13.61 -18.33 -8.34
N GLU A 2 -13.36 -17.85 -9.57
CA GLU A 2 -12.13 -17.11 -9.92
C GLU A 2 -12.39 -15.60 -9.97
N TYR A 3 -11.36 -14.83 -9.65
CA TYR A 3 -11.38 -13.38 -9.57
C TYR A 3 -10.18 -12.77 -10.27
N ARG A 4 -10.30 -11.51 -10.68
CA ARG A 4 -9.20 -10.65 -11.12
C ARG A 4 -9.24 -9.33 -10.35
N ILE A 5 -8.09 -8.71 -10.18
CA ILE A 5 -7.97 -7.34 -9.67
C ILE A 5 -7.76 -6.42 -10.86
N GLU A 6 -8.50 -5.33 -10.92
CA GLU A 6 -8.26 -4.22 -11.85
C GLU A 6 -7.87 -2.98 -11.06
N VAL A 7 -6.77 -2.35 -11.47
CA VAL A 7 -6.19 -1.19 -10.79
C VAL A 7 -6.97 0.07 -11.15
N LEU A 8 -7.59 0.71 -10.15
CA LEU A 8 -8.41 1.92 -10.33
C LEU A 8 -7.65 3.22 -10.03
N SER A 9 -6.56 3.12 -9.28
CA SER A 9 -5.65 4.22 -8.97
C SER A 9 -4.23 3.67 -8.81
N PRO A 10 -3.16 4.48 -8.88
CA PRO A 10 -1.80 3.96 -8.84
C PRO A 10 -1.52 3.13 -7.57
N ILE A 11 -0.93 1.95 -7.74
CA ILE A 11 -0.61 1.03 -6.63
C ILE A 11 0.89 0.84 -6.52
N HIS A 12 1.43 1.20 -5.35
CA HIS A 12 2.79 0.81 -4.97
C HIS A 12 2.73 -0.25 -3.88
N ILE A 13 3.21 -1.46 -4.19
CA ILE A 13 3.53 -2.45 -3.16
C ILE A 13 5.01 -2.39 -2.92
N GLY A 14 5.39 -1.98 -1.70
CA GLY A 14 6.79 -1.77 -1.34
C GLY A 14 7.60 -3.05 -1.49
N SER A 15 8.70 -2.95 -2.22
CA SER A 15 9.76 -3.96 -2.23
C SER A 15 10.94 -3.48 -1.38
N SER A 16 11.87 -4.37 -1.07
CA SER A 16 13.16 -3.98 -0.51
C SER A 16 14.09 -3.36 -1.56
N LYS A 17 13.71 -3.37 -2.84
CA LYS A 17 14.51 -2.82 -3.93
C LYS A 17 14.26 -1.34 -4.12
N SER A 18 15.33 -0.67 -4.47
CA SER A 18 15.33 0.71 -4.90
C SER A 18 16.36 0.90 -6.00
N TYR A 19 16.05 1.83 -6.90
CA TYR A 19 16.90 2.16 -8.04
C TYR A 19 17.57 3.49 -7.73
N ARG A 20 18.89 3.47 -7.61
CA ARG A 20 19.71 4.67 -7.43
C ARG A 20 19.86 5.38 -8.78
N PRO A 21 20.36 6.62 -8.79
CA PRO A 21 20.58 7.36 -10.03
C PRO A 21 21.40 6.62 -11.08
N ILE A 22 22.38 5.83 -10.65
CA ILE A 22 23.21 5.01 -11.55
C ILE A 22 22.46 3.80 -12.15
N ASP A 23 21.30 3.45 -11.61
CA ASP A 23 20.50 2.30 -12.04
C ASP A 23 19.42 2.70 -13.07
N TYR A 24 19.34 3.97 -13.48
CA TYR A 24 18.35 4.43 -14.45
C TYR A 24 18.83 5.57 -15.38
N ILE A 25 18.19 5.65 -16.54
CA ILE A 25 18.26 6.77 -17.48
C ILE A 25 16.91 7.45 -17.51
N GLU A 26 16.92 8.77 -17.34
CA GLU A 26 15.74 9.62 -17.42
C GLU A 26 15.62 10.19 -18.84
N LYS A 27 14.49 9.95 -19.49
CA LYS A 27 14.10 10.59 -20.76
C LYS A 27 12.90 11.50 -20.54
N GLU A 28 12.43 12.13 -21.62
CA GLU A 28 11.28 13.05 -21.57
C GLU A 28 9.99 12.36 -21.07
N GLU A 29 9.65 11.19 -21.62
CA GLU A 29 8.39 10.49 -21.31
C GLU A 29 8.57 9.16 -20.56
N GLU A 30 9.78 8.62 -20.51
CA GLU A 30 10.08 7.33 -19.89
C GLU A 30 11.29 7.38 -18.97
N VAL A 31 11.32 6.44 -18.03
CA VAL A 31 12.48 6.12 -17.19
C VAL A 31 12.89 4.70 -17.54
N LEU A 32 14.12 4.54 -18.04
CA LEU A 32 14.72 3.24 -18.32
C LEU A 32 15.45 2.77 -17.07
N ILE A 33 15.05 1.63 -16.52
CA ILE A 33 15.64 1.07 -15.29
C ILE A 33 16.40 -0.20 -15.64
N PHE A 34 17.59 -0.34 -15.07
CA PHE A 34 18.54 -1.42 -15.34
C PHE A 34 18.75 -2.28 -14.08
N ASP A 35 19.25 -3.51 -14.26
CA ASP A 35 19.73 -4.29 -13.11
C ASP A 35 21.09 -3.73 -12.65
N GLU A 36 21.26 -3.56 -11.34
CA GLU A 36 22.53 -3.08 -10.78
C GLU A 36 23.71 -3.95 -11.23
N LYS A 37 23.54 -5.27 -11.31
CA LYS A 37 24.62 -6.17 -11.75
C LYS A 37 25.00 -5.93 -13.20
N ASP A 38 24.01 -5.68 -14.05
CA ASP A 38 24.25 -5.34 -15.45
C ASP A 38 24.99 -4.01 -15.54
N VAL A 39 24.57 -2.98 -14.81
CA VAL A 39 25.28 -1.69 -14.76
C VAL A 39 26.73 -1.87 -14.33
N LEU A 40 26.99 -2.60 -13.24
CA LEU A 40 28.34 -2.81 -12.71
C LEU A 40 29.23 -3.60 -13.68
N SER A 41 28.68 -4.63 -14.35
CA SER A 41 29.43 -5.43 -15.32
C SER A 41 29.80 -4.67 -16.59
N ASN A 42 29.16 -3.53 -16.87
CA ASN A 42 29.42 -2.70 -18.04
C ASN A 42 30.30 -1.47 -17.72
N ILE A 43 30.83 -1.37 -16.49
CA ILE A 43 31.90 -0.40 -16.18
C ILE A 43 33.17 -0.87 -16.90
N LYS A 44 33.78 0.01 -17.69
CA LYS A 44 35.06 -0.31 -18.34
C LYS A 44 36.14 -0.50 -17.29
N GLU A 45 36.98 -1.52 -17.47
CA GLU A 45 38.02 -1.91 -16.51
C GLU A 45 38.95 -0.74 -16.12
N SER A 46 39.33 0.10 -17.10
CA SER A 46 40.12 1.31 -16.90
C SER A 46 39.48 2.37 -16.00
N HIS A 47 38.19 2.25 -15.70
CA HIS A 47 37.40 3.22 -14.92
C HIS A 47 36.83 2.64 -13.61
N MET A 48 37.17 1.41 -13.23
CA MET A 48 36.70 0.80 -11.97
C MET A 48 37.06 1.61 -10.72
N LEU A 49 38.22 2.28 -10.73
CA LEU A 49 38.68 3.16 -9.64
C LEU A 49 38.34 4.64 -9.86
N ASN A 50 37.42 4.94 -10.79
CA ASN A 50 37.02 6.31 -11.07
C ASN A 50 36.37 6.94 -9.82
N SER A 51 36.97 8.00 -9.29
CA SER A 51 36.55 8.62 -8.03
C SER A 51 35.13 9.21 -8.09
N GLN A 52 34.69 9.67 -9.27
CA GLN A 52 33.34 10.19 -9.46
C GLN A 52 32.31 9.06 -9.47
N LEU A 53 32.61 7.94 -10.12
CA LEU A 53 31.80 6.71 -10.11
C LEU A 53 31.68 6.15 -8.69
N LEU A 54 32.81 5.98 -7.99
CA LEU A 54 32.84 5.48 -6.62
C LEU A 54 32.09 6.39 -5.66
N ARG A 55 32.15 7.72 -5.86
CA ARG A 55 31.29 8.66 -5.13
C ARG A 55 29.82 8.46 -5.49
N GLY A 56 29.47 8.33 -6.77
CA GLY A 56 28.09 8.10 -7.20
C GLY A 56 27.47 6.81 -6.64
N ILE A 57 28.27 5.75 -6.48
CA ILE A 57 27.85 4.47 -5.90
C ILE A 57 27.87 4.50 -4.36
N GLY A 58 28.92 5.11 -3.77
CA GLY A 58 29.20 5.06 -2.34
C GLY A 58 28.57 6.18 -1.50
N TYR A 59 28.15 7.31 -2.08
CA TYR A 59 27.54 8.40 -1.32
C TYR A 59 26.05 8.16 -1.05
N THR A 60 25.73 8.06 0.24
CA THR A 60 24.35 8.07 0.78
C THR A 60 23.89 9.47 1.22
N GLY A 61 24.72 10.50 0.97
CA GLY A 61 24.50 11.87 1.47
C GLY A 61 23.67 12.77 0.56
N LYS A 62 22.76 13.56 1.16
CA LYS A 62 21.73 14.43 0.53
C LYS A 62 22.20 15.55 -0.42
N ARG A 63 23.46 15.62 -0.83
CA ARG A 63 23.95 16.69 -1.71
C ARG A 63 23.67 16.33 -3.18
N ALA A 64 22.64 16.96 -3.73
CA ALA A 64 22.16 16.74 -5.11
C ALA A 64 23.26 16.87 -6.18
N GLU A 65 24.28 17.68 -5.93
CA GLU A 65 25.41 17.93 -6.84
C GLU A 65 26.26 16.68 -7.16
N TYR A 66 26.26 15.65 -6.29
CA TYR A 66 27.03 14.42 -6.48
C TYR A 66 26.25 13.30 -7.17
N TYR A 67 24.93 13.42 -7.26
CA TYR A 67 24.12 12.39 -7.87
C TYR A 67 24.10 12.60 -9.39
N LYS A 68 24.84 11.72 -10.08
CA LYS A 68 24.84 11.62 -11.54
C LYS A 68 24.03 10.38 -11.93
N ASN A 69 23.16 10.55 -12.91
CA ASN A 69 22.39 9.44 -13.46
C ASN A 69 23.28 8.54 -14.33
N LEU A 70 22.77 7.36 -14.71
CA LEU A 70 23.50 6.42 -15.57
C LEU A 70 23.95 7.08 -16.89
N ASP A 71 23.10 7.94 -17.45
CA ASP A 71 23.33 8.65 -18.70
C ASP A 71 24.61 9.50 -18.66
N HIS A 72 24.89 10.19 -17.56
CA HIS A 72 26.14 10.93 -17.37
C HIS A 72 27.38 10.04 -17.47
N PHE A 73 27.33 8.83 -16.91
CA PHE A 73 28.46 7.90 -16.92
C PHE A 73 28.67 7.23 -18.29
N ILE A 74 27.59 7.02 -19.05
CA ILE A 74 27.65 6.59 -20.46
C ILE A 74 28.30 7.67 -21.32
N HIS A 75 27.84 8.93 -21.21
CA HIS A 75 28.40 10.05 -21.95
C HIS A 75 29.89 10.32 -21.64
N LYS A 76 30.33 10.03 -20.41
CA LYS A 76 31.75 10.09 -20.02
C LYS A 76 32.57 8.88 -20.48
N GLY A 77 31.95 7.90 -21.13
CA GLY A 77 32.59 6.67 -21.59
C GLY A 77 33.05 5.76 -20.46
N ILE A 78 32.57 5.98 -19.23
CA ILE A 78 32.89 5.17 -18.04
C ILE A 78 32.13 3.85 -18.07
N ILE A 79 30.85 3.92 -18.45
CA ILE A 79 29.99 2.75 -18.66
C ILE A 79 29.81 2.55 -20.16
N ASP A 80 29.90 1.30 -20.60
CA ASP A 80 29.73 0.92 -21.99
C ASP A 80 28.28 1.09 -22.46
N ASN A 81 28.10 1.59 -23.69
CA ASN A 81 26.78 1.89 -24.24
C ASN A 81 25.93 0.63 -24.51
N SER A 82 26.54 -0.56 -24.58
CA SER A 82 25.83 -1.84 -24.68
C SER A 82 24.88 -2.11 -23.50
N ILE A 83 25.00 -1.37 -22.39
CA ILE A 83 24.00 -1.41 -21.31
C ILE A 83 22.60 -1.05 -21.80
N LEU A 84 22.46 -0.23 -22.84
CA LEU A 84 21.17 0.18 -23.41
C LEU A 84 20.35 -0.99 -23.96
N ASP A 85 20.98 -2.10 -24.31
CA ASP A 85 20.29 -3.33 -24.75
C ASP A 85 19.75 -4.17 -23.58
N LYS A 86 20.12 -3.82 -22.34
CA LYS A 86 19.78 -4.55 -21.11
C LYS A 86 18.74 -3.82 -20.25
N VAL A 87 17.89 -3.00 -20.88
CA VAL A 87 16.79 -2.33 -20.17
C VAL A 87 15.87 -3.38 -19.54
N LYS A 88 15.76 -3.33 -18.22
CA LYS A 88 14.95 -4.27 -17.45
C LYS A 88 13.49 -3.83 -17.33
N VAL A 89 13.29 -2.53 -17.14
CA VAL A 89 11.95 -1.93 -17.00
C VAL A 89 11.92 -0.62 -17.77
N ARG A 90 10.85 -0.44 -18.53
CA ARG A 90 10.43 0.86 -19.08
C ARG A 90 9.26 1.35 -18.26
N ALA A 91 9.45 2.48 -17.58
CA ALA A 91 8.40 3.08 -16.76
C ALA A 91 7.99 4.43 -17.32
N ILE A 92 6.69 4.72 -17.31
CA ILE A 92 6.16 6.01 -17.74
C ILE A 92 6.59 7.08 -16.73
N LYS A 93 7.19 8.17 -17.21
CA LYS A 93 7.59 9.29 -16.36
C LYS A 93 6.37 10.14 -16.03
N LYS A 94 6.01 10.23 -14.75
CA LYS A 94 4.88 11.05 -14.23
C LYS A 94 5.34 12.05 -13.17
N ILE A 95 6.56 12.53 -13.33
CA ILE A 95 7.24 13.53 -12.51
C ILE A 95 8.06 14.42 -13.46
N ASP A 96 8.17 15.72 -13.17
CA ASP A 96 8.90 16.64 -14.07
C ASP A 96 10.40 16.32 -14.15
N ASP A 97 11.02 16.05 -13.00
CA ASP A 97 12.46 15.83 -12.88
C ASP A 97 12.77 14.92 -11.67
N LEU A 98 13.50 13.83 -11.91
CA LEU A 98 13.93 12.91 -10.84
C LEU A 98 15.00 13.49 -9.94
N LYS A 99 15.72 14.55 -10.37
CA LYS A 99 16.79 15.23 -9.63
C LYS A 99 17.85 14.28 -9.08
N ALA A 100 18.11 13.21 -9.84
CA ALA A 100 18.98 12.12 -9.44
C ALA A 100 18.66 11.60 -8.02
N LYS A 101 17.36 11.41 -7.74
CA LYS A 101 16.88 10.77 -6.52
C LYS A 101 16.67 9.27 -6.72
N GLU A 102 16.63 8.56 -5.60
CA GLU A 102 16.33 7.14 -5.53
C GLU A 102 14.84 6.88 -5.82
N ILE A 103 14.56 5.90 -6.67
CA ILE A 103 13.20 5.42 -6.98
C ILE A 103 12.95 4.16 -6.15
N LYS A 104 11.93 4.15 -5.30
CA LYS A 104 11.52 2.95 -4.56
C LYS A 104 10.77 2.01 -5.49
N GLY A 105 11.32 0.82 -5.73
CA GLY A 105 10.77 -0.16 -6.65
C GLY A 105 9.53 -0.86 -6.08
N THR A 106 8.61 -1.23 -6.96
CA THR A 106 7.45 -2.05 -6.56
C THR A 106 7.77 -3.55 -6.62
N MET A 107 6.93 -4.38 -6.01
CA MET A 107 7.11 -5.83 -5.99
C MET A 107 7.13 -6.42 -7.41
N ARG A 108 8.21 -7.16 -7.70
CA ARG A 108 8.47 -7.81 -8.99
C ARG A 108 9.02 -9.22 -8.81
N ASN A 109 8.62 -10.12 -9.69
CA ASN A 109 9.18 -11.45 -9.86
C ASN A 109 9.69 -11.60 -11.32
N ILE A 110 10.05 -12.81 -11.74
CA ILE A 110 10.54 -13.09 -13.11
C ILE A 110 9.47 -12.77 -14.17
N GLN A 111 8.18 -12.86 -13.83
CA GLN A 111 7.06 -12.63 -14.76
C GLN A 111 6.61 -11.17 -14.82
N GLY A 112 7.16 -10.29 -13.99
CA GLY A 112 6.82 -8.87 -13.95
C GLY A 112 6.38 -8.39 -12.58
N THR A 113 5.52 -7.37 -12.55
CA THR A 113 4.95 -6.87 -11.30
C THR A 113 3.94 -7.87 -10.74
N TYR A 114 3.87 -7.97 -9.41
CA TYR A 114 2.90 -8.85 -8.77
C TYR A 114 2.43 -8.32 -7.41
N ILE A 115 1.27 -8.79 -6.99
CA ILE A 115 0.72 -8.58 -5.66
C ILE A 115 0.96 -9.84 -4.85
N PRO A 116 1.74 -9.79 -3.75
CA PRO A 116 1.89 -10.94 -2.87
C PRO A 116 0.54 -11.38 -2.28
N GLY A 117 0.31 -12.69 -2.22
CA GLY A 117 -0.89 -13.29 -1.64
C GLY A 117 -1.01 -12.94 -0.15
N GLY A 118 0.13 -12.73 0.53
CA GLY A 118 0.17 -12.19 1.89
C GLY A 118 -0.42 -10.79 2.00
N THR A 119 -0.20 -9.92 1.02
CA THR A 119 -0.78 -8.56 0.98
C THR A 119 -2.29 -8.63 0.78
N LEU A 120 -2.78 -9.46 -0.16
CA LEU A 120 -4.21 -9.66 -0.37
C LEU A 120 -4.89 -10.27 0.87
N LYS A 121 -4.24 -11.25 1.48
CA LYS A 121 -4.71 -11.89 2.71
C LYS A 121 -4.77 -10.91 3.87
N GLY A 122 -3.80 -9.99 3.96
CA GLY A 122 -3.81 -8.90 4.93
C GLY A 122 -5.06 -8.03 4.82
N ILE A 123 -5.44 -7.63 3.60
CA ILE A 123 -6.65 -6.82 3.39
C ILE A 123 -7.92 -7.58 3.74
N VAL A 124 -8.03 -8.84 3.32
CA VAL A 124 -9.16 -9.69 3.68
C VAL A 124 -9.26 -9.83 5.20
N ARG A 125 -8.13 -10.03 5.89
CA ARG A 125 -8.06 -10.11 7.34
C ARG A 125 -8.54 -8.82 8.00
N THR A 126 -8.04 -7.67 7.57
CA THR A 126 -8.45 -6.37 8.12
C THR A 126 -9.94 -6.12 7.90
N ALA A 127 -10.46 -6.41 6.71
CA ALA A 127 -11.88 -6.23 6.39
C ALA A 127 -12.79 -7.13 7.23
N VAL A 128 -12.40 -8.40 7.42
CA VAL A 128 -13.13 -9.33 8.28
C VAL A 128 -13.09 -8.88 9.75
N PHE A 129 -11.92 -8.46 10.27
CA PHE A 129 -11.84 -7.93 11.63
C PHE A 129 -12.64 -6.65 11.81
N TYR A 130 -12.63 -5.77 10.81
CA TYR A 130 -13.43 -4.55 10.79
C TYR A 130 -14.92 -4.87 10.94
N HIS A 131 -15.45 -5.76 10.10
CA HIS A 131 -16.85 -6.17 10.13
C HIS A 131 -17.20 -6.92 11.43
N TYR A 132 -16.31 -7.82 11.89
CA TYR A 132 -16.48 -8.55 13.15
C TYR A 132 -16.56 -7.60 14.36
N VAL A 133 -15.66 -6.62 14.44
CA VAL A 133 -15.64 -5.64 15.53
C VAL A 133 -16.88 -4.74 15.51
N LYS A 134 -17.34 -4.30 14.32
CA LYS A 134 -18.60 -3.54 14.21
C LYS A 134 -19.79 -4.31 14.78
N ASN A 135 -19.86 -5.62 14.53
CA ASN A 135 -20.93 -6.46 15.09
C ASN A 135 -20.82 -6.67 16.60
N LYS A 136 -19.60 -6.76 17.15
CA LYS A 136 -19.39 -6.89 18.60
C LYS A 136 -19.63 -5.59 19.37
N GLY A 137 -19.50 -4.44 18.71
CA GLY A 137 -19.67 -3.12 19.31
C GLY A 137 -18.42 -2.61 20.05
N ILE A 138 -18.50 -1.36 20.51
CA ILE A 138 -17.34 -0.64 21.07
C ILE A 138 -16.80 -1.27 22.37
N ASP A 139 -17.66 -1.85 23.19
CA ASP A 139 -17.28 -2.40 24.49
C ASP A 139 -16.30 -3.57 24.36
N PHE A 140 -16.38 -4.32 23.25
CA PHE A 140 -15.40 -5.36 22.94
C PHE A 140 -13.98 -4.78 22.78
N ILE A 141 -13.85 -3.64 22.09
CA ILE A 141 -12.55 -2.96 21.91
C ILE A 141 -12.07 -2.32 23.20
N LYS A 142 -12.96 -1.67 23.96
CA LYS A 142 -12.62 -1.08 25.26
C LYS A 142 -12.04 -2.13 26.21
N LYS A 143 -12.72 -3.28 26.35
CA LYS A 143 -12.23 -4.43 27.11
C LYS A 143 -10.88 -4.95 26.59
N GLY A 144 -10.73 -5.04 25.26
CA GLY A 144 -9.45 -5.41 24.63
C GLY A 144 -8.29 -4.49 25.04
N ILE A 145 -8.51 -3.18 25.00
CA ILE A 145 -7.49 -2.18 25.36
C ILE A 145 -7.16 -2.24 26.85
N GLU A 146 -8.16 -2.40 27.73
CA GLU A 146 -7.94 -2.60 29.16
C GLU A 146 -7.09 -3.84 29.43
N GLU A 147 -7.37 -4.94 28.75
CA GLU A 147 -6.64 -6.19 28.91
C GLU A 147 -5.19 -6.07 28.41
N ILE A 148 -4.95 -5.37 27.30
CA ILE A 148 -3.58 -5.08 26.82
C ILE A 148 -2.81 -4.24 27.84
N LYS A 149 -3.46 -3.25 28.47
CA LYS A 149 -2.84 -2.41 29.51
C LYS A 149 -2.49 -3.23 30.76
N ARG A 150 -3.32 -4.21 31.13
CA ARG A 150 -3.15 -5.05 32.33
C ARG A 150 -2.17 -6.22 32.10
N ASN A 151 -2.25 -6.85 30.94
CA ASN A 151 -1.58 -8.12 30.65
C ASN A 151 -0.51 -7.96 29.57
N ARG A 152 0.76 -8.00 29.99
CA ARG A 152 1.93 -7.90 29.10
C ARG A 152 2.01 -9.00 28.03
N LYS A 153 1.24 -10.09 28.15
CA LYS A 153 1.19 -11.19 27.16
C LYS A 153 0.28 -10.88 25.96
N VAL A 154 -0.65 -9.93 26.09
CA VAL A 154 -1.50 -9.46 25.00
C VAL A 154 -0.83 -8.24 24.39
N LYS A 155 -0.41 -8.33 23.13
CA LYS A 155 0.40 -7.26 22.52
C LYS A 155 -0.44 -6.29 21.70
N ASP A 156 -1.55 -6.77 21.15
CA ASP A 156 -2.41 -5.98 20.28
C ASP A 156 -3.88 -6.46 20.34
N ILE A 157 -4.75 -5.73 19.65
CA ILE A 157 -6.18 -6.01 19.57
C ILE A 157 -6.46 -7.29 18.76
N GLU A 158 -5.56 -7.71 17.87
CA GLU A 158 -5.76 -8.97 17.12
C GLU A 158 -5.67 -10.17 18.06
N ASP A 159 -4.78 -10.15 19.05
CA ASP A 159 -4.70 -11.17 20.10
C ASP A 159 -6.02 -11.25 20.90
N CYS A 160 -6.73 -10.13 21.09
CA CYS A 160 -8.06 -10.11 21.69
C CYS A 160 -9.13 -10.77 20.78
N ILE A 161 -9.06 -10.51 19.48
CA ILE A 161 -10.01 -11.04 18.48
C ILE A 161 -9.83 -12.55 18.28
N ILE A 162 -8.60 -13.01 18.05
CA ILE A 162 -8.31 -14.41 17.71
C ILE A 162 -8.17 -15.28 18.96
N GLY A 163 -7.47 -14.77 19.97
CA GLY A 163 -6.91 -15.59 21.05
C GLY A 163 -7.71 -15.56 22.35
N LYS A 164 -8.84 -14.83 22.40
CA LYS A 164 -9.55 -14.51 23.65
C LYS A 164 -8.56 -14.02 24.72
N PHE A 165 -7.75 -13.02 24.39
CA PHE A 165 -6.77 -12.38 25.30
C PHE A 165 -5.51 -13.22 25.60
N LYS A 166 -5.12 -14.14 24.70
CA LYS A 166 -3.81 -14.81 24.73
C LYS A 166 -3.31 -15.07 23.31
N LYS A 167 -2.09 -14.64 22.99
CA LYS A 167 -1.48 -14.90 21.69
C LYS A 167 -1.43 -16.41 21.41
N ASN A 168 -2.15 -16.85 20.38
CA ASN A 168 -2.17 -18.25 19.96
C ASN A 168 -2.37 -18.37 18.45
N ILE A 169 -1.27 -18.57 17.73
CA ILE A 169 -1.26 -18.76 16.26
C ILE A 169 -2.12 -19.97 15.85
N LEU A 170 -2.23 -21.00 16.70
CA LEU A 170 -3.04 -22.17 16.39
C LEU A 170 -4.54 -21.84 16.30
N LYS A 171 -4.98 -20.80 17.03
CA LYS A 171 -6.36 -20.30 17.03
C LYS A 171 -6.67 -19.31 15.90
N ASP A 172 -5.69 -18.93 15.09
CA ASP A 172 -5.91 -18.02 13.97
C ASP A 172 -6.61 -18.74 12.81
N PRO A 173 -7.88 -18.43 12.50
CA PRO A 173 -8.60 -19.14 11.45
C PRO A 173 -8.06 -18.78 10.05
N PHE A 174 -7.43 -17.60 9.88
CA PHE A 174 -6.89 -17.19 8.58
C PHE A 174 -5.74 -18.08 8.10
N ARG A 175 -5.12 -18.90 8.96
CA ARG A 175 -4.15 -19.92 8.52
C ARG A 175 -4.74 -20.88 7.47
N PHE A 176 -6.06 -21.06 7.47
CA PHE A 176 -6.79 -21.91 6.53
C PHE A 176 -7.21 -21.18 5.25
N LEU A 177 -7.10 -19.85 5.21
CA LEU A 177 -7.29 -19.04 4.00
C LEU A 177 -5.99 -18.96 3.20
N ARG A 178 -6.02 -19.49 1.98
CA ARG A 178 -4.93 -19.46 1.01
C ARG A 178 -5.29 -18.53 -0.14
N ILE A 179 -4.43 -17.55 -0.36
CA ILE A 179 -4.44 -16.66 -1.51
C ILE A 179 -3.03 -16.71 -2.09
N ARG A 180 -2.91 -17.01 -3.38
CA ARG A 180 -1.62 -17.07 -4.06
C ARG A 180 -1.13 -15.68 -4.43
N ASP A 181 0.16 -15.56 -4.68
CA ASP A 181 0.73 -14.39 -5.35
C ASP A 181 0.09 -14.23 -6.73
N VAL A 182 -0.19 -12.99 -7.13
CA VAL A 182 -0.94 -12.69 -8.36
C VAL A 182 -0.15 -11.71 -9.21
N ASN A 183 0.25 -12.14 -10.40
CA ASN A 183 0.92 -11.28 -11.37
C ASN A 183 -0.03 -10.20 -11.92
N ILE A 184 0.52 -9.03 -12.19
CA ILE A 184 -0.19 -7.88 -12.76
C ILE A 184 0.33 -7.65 -14.18
N LYS A 185 -0.60 -7.57 -15.13
CA LYS A 185 -0.36 -7.18 -16.51
C LYS A 185 -0.74 -5.71 -16.66
N GLY A 186 0.19 -4.92 -17.19
CA GLY A 186 0.00 -3.49 -17.43
C GLY A 186 1.32 -2.74 -17.24
N ASP A 187 1.27 -1.45 -17.55
CA ASP A 187 2.44 -0.59 -17.46
C ASP A 187 2.76 -0.21 -16.01
N VAL A 188 3.99 0.23 -15.82
CA VAL A 188 4.42 0.90 -14.59
C VAL A 188 4.76 2.35 -14.86
N ALA A 189 4.63 3.17 -13.81
CA ALA A 189 4.98 4.58 -13.86
C ALA A 189 5.85 4.96 -12.66
N VAL A 190 6.61 6.05 -12.81
CA VAL A 190 7.37 6.66 -11.72
C VAL A 190 6.70 7.97 -11.32
N TYR A 191 6.33 8.07 -10.05
CA TYR A 191 5.70 9.26 -9.47
C TYR A 191 6.49 9.82 -8.30
N GLN A 192 6.43 11.15 -8.12
CA GLN A 192 6.72 11.79 -6.84
C GLN A 192 5.54 11.58 -5.90
N GLU A 193 5.76 10.90 -4.78
CA GLU A 193 4.78 10.83 -3.71
C GLU A 193 4.79 12.14 -2.91
N ASN A 194 3.61 12.66 -2.64
CA ASN A 194 3.39 13.90 -1.90
C ASN A 194 2.55 13.64 -0.65
N ILE A 195 2.86 14.38 0.42
CA ILE A 195 2.09 14.38 1.66
C ILE A 195 1.26 15.65 1.72
N PHE A 196 -0.06 15.49 1.63
CA PHE A 196 -1.01 16.52 1.96
C PHE A 196 -1.16 16.64 3.48
N ASN A 197 -0.89 17.85 3.99
CA ASN A 197 -1.26 18.31 5.31
C ASN A 197 -2.17 19.54 5.13
N ILE A 198 -3.20 19.68 5.95
CA ILE A 198 -4.21 20.76 5.82
C ILE A 198 -3.57 22.17 5.68
N LYS A 199 -2.37 22.39 6.23
CA LYS A 199 -1.64 23.66 6.16
C LYS A 199 -0.50 23.70 5.14
N SER A 200 -0.03 22.57 4.60
CA SER A 200 1.20 22.51 3.81
C SER A 200 1.34 21.22 3.02
N TYR A 201 2.24 21.22 2.04
CA TYR A 201 2.59 20.04 1.25
C TYR A 201 4.07 19.73 1.45
N PHE A 202 4.39 18.43 1.52
CA PHE A 202 5.76 17.98 1.61
C PHE A 202 6.01 16.89 0.57
N LEU A 203 7.16 16.97 -0.10
CA LEU A 203 7.65 15.89 -0.96
C LEU A 203 8.03 14.69 -0.07
N SER A 204 7.68 13.49 -0.51
CA SER A 204 8.10 12.23 0.11
C SER A 204 9.02 11.48 -0.86
N ASP A 205 8.82 10.17 -1.00
CA ASP A 205 9.66 9.32 -1.83
C ASP A 205 9.29 9.45 -3.31
N ILE A 206 10.21 9.09 -4.20
CA ILE A 206 9.86 8.73 -5.57
C ILE A 206 9.56 7.24 -5.60
N ILE A 207 8.43 6.85 -6.20
CA ILE A 207 7.94 5.47 -6.18
C ILE A 207 7.60 4.99 -7.59
N GLU A 208 7.92 3.73 -7.85
CA GLU A 208 7.42 2.97 -8.99
C GLU A 208 6.02 2.42 -8.65
N VAL A 209 5.04 2.55 -9.55
CA VAL A 209 3.65 2.14 -9.32
C VAL A 209 3.13 1.29 -10.47
N MET A 210 2.19 0.39 -10.17
CA MET A 210 1.33 -0.24 -11.17
C MET A 210 0.29 0.79 -11.64
N CYS A 211 0.13 0.94 -12.96
CA CYS A 211 -0.75 1.95 -13.54
C CYS A 211 -2.24 1.59 -13.45
N GLU A 212 -3.09 2.61 -13.48
CA GLU A 212 -4.53 2.47 -13.70
C GLU A 212 -4.82 1.66 -14.97
N GLY A 213 -5.85 0.81 -14.92
CA GLY A 213 -6.20 -0.11 -16.01
C GLY A 213 -5.37 -1.40 -16.04
N SER A 214 -4.30 -1.51 -15.26
CA SER A 214 -3.58 -2.79 -15.08
C SER A 214 -4.51 -3.83 -14.46
N TYR A 215 -4.34 -5.10 -14.84
CA TYR A 215 -5.19 -6.18 -14.34
C TYR A 215 -4.38 -7.40 -13.94
N SER A 216 -4.91 -8.16 -12.98
CA SER A 216 -4.25 -9.35 -12.46
C SER A 216 -4.58 -10.60 -13.27
N GLU A 217 -3.73 -11.61 -13.17
CA GLU A 217 -4.13 -12.98 -13.50
C GLU A 217 -5.27 -13.46 -12.59
N LYS A 218 -5.95 -14.55 -12.99
CA LYS A 218 -7.08 -15.10 -12.23
C LYS A 218 -6.62 -15.69 -10.90
N PHE A 219 -7.32 -15.46 -9.80
CA PHE A 219 -7.00 -16.07 -8.50
C PHE A 219 -8.27 -16.52 -7.75
N LYS A 220 -8.10 -17.29 -6.67
CA LYS A 220 -9.19 -17.83 -5.85
C LYS A 220 -8.93 -17.56 -4.37
N PHE A 221 -9.99 -17.29 -3.62
CA PHE A 221 -9.99 -17.38 -2.16
C PHE A 221 -10.20 -18.85 -1.78
N LYS A 222 -9.12 -19.59 -1.47
CA LYS A 222 -9.23 -21.02 -1.12
C LYS A 222 -9.21 -21.19 0.40
N THR A 223 -10.29 -21.69 0.97
CA THR A 223 -10.34 -22.12 2.37
C THR A 223 -10.11 -23.62 2.47
N THR A 224 -9.32 -24.06 3.45
CA THR A 224 -9.15 -25.49 3.78
C THR A 224 -9.74 -25.85 5.14
N LEU A 225 -10.54 -24.95 5.74
CA LEU A 225 -11.10 -25.15 7.06
C LEU A 225 -12.32 -26.08 7.00
N LYS A 226 -12.24 -27.21 7.72
CA LYS A 226 -13.36 -28.13 7.94
C LYS A 226 -13.95 -27.88 9.33
N LYS A 227 -15.26 -28.11 9.51
CA LYS A 227 -15.95 -27.92 10.80
C LYS A 227 -15.30 -28.71 11.94
N GLU A 228 -14.93 -29.97 11.69
CA GLU A 228 -14.22 -30.82 12.67
C GLU A 228 -12.91 -30.20 13.17
N ILE A 229 -12.14 -29.60 12.26
CA ILE A 229 -10.87 -28.94 12.59
C ILE A 229 -11.13 -27.67 13.40
N ALA A 230 -12.15 -26.89 13.03
CA ALA A 230 -12.53 -25.68 13.76
C ALA A 230 -12.89 -26.01 15.22
N ASN A 231 -13.69 -27.06 15.42
CA ASN A 231 -14.09 -27.54 16.76
C ASN A 231 -12.87 -28.06 17.54
N LYS A 232 -12.02 -28.87 16.92
CA LYS A 232 -10.82 -29.45 17.57
C LYS A 232 -9.83 -28.37 18.03
N LEU A 233 -9.75 -27.25 17.32
CA LEU A 233 -8.84 -26.15 17.63
C LEU A 233 -9.47 -25.06 18.52
N ASP A 234 -10.75 -25.21 18.91
CA ASP A 234 -11.51 -24.17 19.63
C ASP A 234 -11.40 -22.81 18.93
N LEU A 235 -11.64 -22.81 17.61
CA LEU A 235 -11.68 -21.58 16.81
C LEU A 235 -12.97 -20.81 17.10
N ASP A 236 -12.90 -19.48 17.03
CA ASP A 236 -14.10 -18.65 17.11
C ASP A 236 -15.04 -18.97 15.93
N ASN A 237 -16.26 -19.43 16.24
CA ASN A 237 -17.24 -19.84 15.23
C ASN A 237 -17.72 -18.68 14.36
N GLU A 238 -17.89 -17.49 14.95
CA GLU A 238 -18.34 -16.31 14.24
C GLU A 238 -17.24 -15.83 13.29
N LEU A 239 -16.00 -15.74 13.75
CA LEU A 239 -14.85 -15.38 12.92
C LEU A 239 -14.60 -16.41 11.80
N THR A 240 -14.73 -17.71 12.13
CA THR A 240 -14.63 -18.82 11.17
C THR A 240 -15.70 -18.74 10.09
N SER A 241 -16.91 -18.26 10.42
CA SER A 241 -17.99 -18.12 9.46
C SER A 241 -17.63 -17.17 8.31
N TYR A 242 -16.69 -16.24 8.50
CA TYR A 242 -16.23 -15.35 7.42
C TYR A 242 -15.36 -16.06 6.38
N LEU A 243 -14.79 -17.23 6.67
CA LEU A 243 -13.85 -17.92 5.78
C LEU A 243 -14.54 -18.69 4.65
N ASN A 244 -15.56 -18.08 4.06
CA ASN A 244 -16.16 -18.49 2.79
C ASN A 244 -16.23 -17.28 1.86
N GLU A 245 -16.32 -17.55 0.57
CA GLU A 245 -16.24 -16.54 -0.48
C GLU A 245 -17.29 -15.42 -0.32
N LYS A 246 -18.54 -15.76 -0.05
CA LYS A 246 -19.64 -14.81 0.10
C LYS A 246 -19.39 -13.82 1.25
N ASN A 247 -18.93 -14.33 2.40
CA ASN A 247 -18.69 -13.48 3.57
C ASN A 247 -17.38 -12.67 3.45
N ILE A 248 -16.35 -13.19 2.76
CA ILE A 248 -15.16 -12.41 2.42
C ILE A 248 -15.55 -11.21 1.56
N LEU A 249 -16.29 -11.43 0.49
CA LEU A 249 -16.71 -10.35 -0.42
C LEU A 249 -17.59 -9.31 0.30
N LYS A 250 -18.52 -9.77 1.15
CA LYS A 250 -19.32 -8.88 1.99
C LYS A 250 -18.47 -8.00 2.89
N ALA A 251 -17.51 -8.60 3.61
CA ALA A 251 -16.62 -7.86 4.50
C ALA A 251 -15.76 -6.84 3.74
N LEU A 252 -15.23 -7.21 2.57
CA LEU A 252 -14.48 -6.29 1.70
C LEU A 252 -15.35 -5.12 1.22
N TYR A 253 -16.57 -5.40 0.75
CA TYR A 253 -17.51 -4.38 0.28
C TYR A 253 -17.84 -3.36 1.37
N GLU A 254 -18.25 -3.82 2.56
CA GLU A 254 -18.63 -2.94 3.65
C GLU A 254 -17.43 -2.12 4.16
N TYR A 255 -16.27 -2.77 4.32
CA TYR A 255 -15.06 -2.07 4.73
C TYR A 255 -14.64 -0.98 3.75
N SER A 256 -14.66 -1.28 2.45
CA SER A 256 -14.30 -0.32 1.41
C SER A 256 -15.32 0.81 1.26
N LYS A 257 -16.62 0.51 1.42
CA LYS A 257 -17.67 1.54 1.45
C LYS A 257 -17.37 2.56 2.55
N ASP A 258 -17.11 2.08 3.76
CA ASP A 258 -16.82 2.92 4.93
C ASP A 258 -15.50 3.70 4.77
N ILE A 259 -14.47 3.15 4.11
CA ILE A 259 -13.23 3.88 3.77
C ILE A 259 -13.52 5.01 2.80
N ILE A 260 -14.24 4.72 1.71
CA ILE A 260 -14.53 5.70 0.66
C ILE A 260 -15.34 6.86 1.24
N GLU A 261 -16.36 6.56 2.04
CA GLU A 261 -17.17 7.58 2.73
C GLU A 261 -16.36 8.41 3.73
N ASP A 262 -15.43 7.81 4.48
CA ASP A 262 -14.53 8.56 5.39
C ASP A 262 -13.61 9.54 4.61
N GLU A 263 -13.10 9.11 3.45
CA GLU A 263 -12.27 9.98 2.59
C GLU A 263 -13.09 11.11 1.95
N ILE A 264 -14.28 10.82 1.42
CA ILE A 264 -15.21 11.84 0.89
C ILE A 264 -15.50 12.89 1.97
N ASN A 265 -15.83 12.44 3.18
CA ASN A 265 -16.07 13.32 4.32
C ASN A 265 -14.84 14.17 4.67
N TYR A 266 -13.64 13.59 4.63
CA TYR A 266 -12.40 14.29 4.92
C TYR A 266 -12.13 15.40 3.89
N PHE A 267 -12.17 15.10 2.60
CA PHE A 267 -11.87 16.08 1.54
C PHE A 267 -12.98 17.12 1.34
N SER A 268 -14.23 16.79 1.68
CA SER A 268 -15.34 17.75 1.67
C SER A 268 -15.17 18.84 2.75
N LYS A 269 -14.70 18.45 3.94
CA LYS A 269 -14.53 19.36 5.09
C LYS A 269 -13.21 20.15 5.05
N ASN A 270 -12.13 19.52 4.59
CA ASN A 270 -10.79 20.11 4.64
C ASN A 270 -10.38 20.68 3.28
N LYS A 271 -11.02 21.79 2.88
CA LYS A 271 -10.67 22.52 1.65
C LYS A 271 -9.32 23.22 1.81
N ALA A 272 -8.39 22.95 0.88
CA ALA A 272 -7.10 23.63 0.81
C ALA A 272 -6.99 24.40 -0.51
N LYS A 273 -6.55 25.67 -0.46
CA LYS A 273 -6.49 26.55 -1.65
C LYS A 273 -5.59 26.02 -2.76
N LEU A 274 -4.54 25.27 -2.42
CA LEU A 274 -3.49 24.82 -3.35
C LEU A 274 -3.59 23.34 -3.72
N PHE A 275 -4.71 22.69 -3.42
CA PHE A 275 -4.92 21.28 -3.76
C PHE A 275 -6.35 21.06 -4.20
N ASN A 276 -6.48 20.42 -5.36
CA ASN A 276 -7.75 20.20 -6.01
C ASN A 276 -8.50 19.04 -5.34
N ASN A 277 -9.19 19.34 -4.24
CA ASN A 277 -10.08 18.38 -3.59
C ASN A 277 -11.20 17.89 -4.52
N SER A 278 -11.64 18.72 -5.48
CA SER A 278 -12.75 18.34 -6.36
C SER A 278 -12.40 17.15 -7.26
N GLU A 279 -11.14 17.06 -7.69
CA GLU A 279 -10.66 15.91 -8.47
C GLU A 279 -10.68 14.62 -7.63
N ILE A 280 -10.20 14.69 -6.38
CA ILE A 280 -10.25 13.55 -5.46
C ILE A 280 -11.69 13.12 -5.18
N LEU A 281 -12.57 14.09 -4.92
CA LEU A 281 -13.98 13.79 -4.64
C LEU A 281 -14.66 13.12 -5.84
N LYS A 282 -14.39 13.59 -7.06
CA LYS A 282 -14.91 12.99 -8.29
C LYS A 282 -14.49 11.52 -8.43
N GLU A 283 -13.21 11.21 -8.22
CA GLU A 283 -12.72 9.82 -8.28
C GLU A 283 -13.30 8.96 -7.14
N LEU A 284 -13.43 9.50 -5.93
CA LEU A 284 -14.02 8.78 -4.80
C LEU A 284 -15.51 8.46 -5.02
N GLU A 285 -16.29 9.38 -5.59
CA GLU A 285 -17.69 9.11 -5.93
C GLU A 285 -17.80 8.04 -7.03
N LYS A 286 -16.92 8.08 -8.04
CA LYS A 286 -16.82 6.99 -9.04
C LYS A 286 -16.52 5.65 -8.37
N TYR A 287 -15.61 5.61 -7.40
CA TYR A 287 -15.30 4.38 -6.66
C TYR A 287 -16.49 3.91 -5.83
N LYS A 288 -17.22 4.83 -5.21
CA LYS A 288 -18.44 4.51 -4.46
C LYS A 288 -19.48 3.82 -5.35
N ASP A 289 -19.68 4.31 -6.57
CA ASP A 289 -20.63 3.74 -7.53
C ASP A 289 -20.19 2.36 -8.06
N LEU A 290 -18.87 2.15 -8.20
CA LEU A 290 -18.30 0.88 -8.65
C LEU A 290 -18.26 -0.19 -7.55
N ASN A 291 -18.28 0.20 -6.28
CA ASN A 291 -18.17 -0.73 -5.16
C ASN A 291 -19.48 -1.51 -4.99
N LYS A 292 -19.44 -2.81 -5.32
CA LYS A 292 -20.59 -3.73 -5.17
C LYS A 292 -20.18 -4.95 -4.37
N GLN A 293 -21.13 -5.67 -3.79
CA GLN A 293 -20.81 -6.85 -2.99
C GLN A 293 -20.17 -7.97 -3.83
N GLU A 294 -20.60 -8.16 -5.06
CA GLU A 294 -20.05 -9.12 -6.01
C GLU A 294 -18.74 -8.66 -6.66
N SER A 295 -18.46 -7.36 -6.62
CA SER A 295 -17.24 -6.77 -7.15
C SER A 295 -16.69 -5.67 -6.24
N PRO A 296 -16.21 -6.03 -5.03
CA PRO A 296 -15.83 -5.03 -4.04
C PRO A 296 -14.57 -4.30 -4.47
N ILE A 297 -14.53 -3.02 -4.17
CA ILE A 297 -13.30 -2.24 -4.18
C ILE A 297 -12.45 -2.69 -3.00
N ILE A 298 -11.14 -2.59 -3.14
CA ILE A 298 -10.15 -2.75 -2.08
C ILE A 298 -9.16 -1.59 -2.14
N ARG A 299 -8.58 -1.26 -0.99
CA ARG A 299 -7.47 -0.30 -0.91
C ARG A 299 -6.20 -1.00 -0.46
N ILE A 300 -5.22 -1.11 -1.35
CA ILE A 300 -4.02 -1.94 -1.20
C ILE A 300 -2.72 -1.16 -1.40
N GLY A 301 -1.66 -1.62 -0.74
CA GLY A 301 -0.31 -1.11 -0.93
C GLY A 301 0.07 0.00 0.04
N LYS A 302 1.22 0.60 -0.22
CA LYS A 302 1.77 1.72 0.55
C LYS A 302 0.85 2.93 0.38
N SER A 303 0.88 3.82 1.37
CA SER A 303 0.31 5.17 1.26
C SER A 303 -1.21 5.24 1.15
N THR A 304 -1.89 4.15 1.50
CA THR A 304 -3.36 4.09 1.62
C THR A 304 -3.89 4.60 2.96
N GLY A 305 -2.99 4.92 3.90
CA GLY A 305 -3.31 5.58 5.17
C GLY A 305 -3.66 4.64 6.33
N PHE A 306 -3.64 5.19 7.54
CA PHE A 306 -3.81 4.42 8.79
C PHE A 306 -5.18 3.71 8.87
N LYS A 307 -6.26 4.36 8.44
CA LYS A 307 -7.62 3.81 8.53
C LYS A 307 -7.87 2.64 7.57
N SER A 308 -7.08 2.53 6.50
CA SER A 308 -7.14 1.46 5.50
C SER A 308 -6.37 0.20 5.88
N HIS A 309 -5.60 0.25 6.97
CA HIS A 309 -4.77 -0.86 7.45
C HIS A 309 -5.09 -1.28 8.90
N THR A 310 -6.00 -0.57 9.57
CA THR A 310 -6.24 -0.77 11.01
C THR A 310 -7.72 -0.72 11.34
N LEU A 311 -8.04 -1.15 12.56
CA LEU A 311 -9.39 -1.07 13.12
C LEU A 311 -9.78 0.35 13.56
N GLY A 312 -8.91 1.35 13.36
CA GLY A 312 -9.19 2.73 13.77
C GLY A 312 -10.45 3.30 13.13
N LEU A 313 -10.78 2.91 11.89
CA LEU A 313 -12.02 3.32 11.25
C LEU A 313 -13.26 2.73 11.97
N ALA A 314 -13.21 1.46 12.38
CA ALA A 314 -14.31 0.81 13.09
C ALA A 314 -14.54 1.51 14.42
N VAL A 315 -13.47 1.76 15.18
CA VAL A 315 -13.55 2.47 16.46
C VAL A 315 -14.10 3.88 16.30
N LYS A 316 -13.65 4.62 15.27
CA LYS A 316 -14.17 5.96 14.97
C LYS A 316 -15.69 5.95 14.72
N GLN A 317 -16.18 4.97 13.95
CA GLN A 317 -17.60 4.89 13.62
C GLN A 317 -18.46 4.46 14.80
N LEU A 318 -17.95 3.54 15.63
CA LEU A 318 -18.67 3.04 16.81
C LEU A 318 -18.70 4.08 17.95
N ASP A 319 -17.59 4.78 18.18
CA ASP A 319 -17.46 5.77 19.25
C ASP A 319 -16.36 6.79 18.91
N LYS A 320 -16.79 7.91 18.32
CA LYS A 320 -15.89 8.97 17.86
C LYS A 320 -15.16 9.66 19.02
N ASP A 321 -15.79 9.77 20.19
CA ASP A 321 -15.17 10.41 21.36
C ASP A 321 -14.08 9.53 21.95
N PHE A 322 -14.37 8.24 22.14
CA PHE A 322 -13.35 7.27 22.54
C PHE A 322 -12.20 7.19 21.55
N TYR A 323 -12.50 7.20 20.24
CA TYR A 323 -11.48 7.26 19.19
C TYR A 323 -10.52 8.43 19.41
N ASN A 324 -11.07 9.64 19.56
CA ASN A 324 -10.28 10.87 19.68
C ASN A 324 -9.54 11.00 21.01
N ARG A 325 -10.13 10.53 22.11
CA ARG A 325 -9.62 10.77 23.47
C ARG A 325 -8.71 9.67 23.99
N GLU A 326 -8.94 8.42 23.61
CA GLU A 326 -8.29 7.25 24.21
C GLU A 326 -7.62 6.36 23.19
N PHE A 327 -8.33 5.96 22.14
CA PHE A 327 -7.80 5.02 21.15
C PHE A 327 -6.54 5.56 20.47
N ILE A 328 -6.54 6.81 20.01
CA ILE A 328 -5.37 7.43 19.38
C ILE A 328 -4.18 7.51 20.34
N LYS A 329 -4.41 7.80 21.63
CA LYS A 329 -3.35 7.87 22.64
C LYS A 329 -2.75 6.50 22.91
N PHE A 330 -3.56 5.45 22.81
CA PHE A 330 -3.11 4.07 22.96
C PHE A 330 -2.20 3.64 21.80
N ILE A 331 -2.55 3.99 20.55
CA ILE A 331 -1.78 3.60 19.35
C ILE A 331 -0.58 4.50 19.02
N ARG A 332 -0.52 5.75 19.53
CA ARG A 332 0.55 6.72 19.18
C ARG A 332 0.99 7.58 20.37
N PRO A 333 2.29 7.97 20.41
CA PRO A 333 2.82 8.91 21.41
C PRO A 333 2.27 10.34 21.23
N PRO A 334 2.27 11.17 22.30
CA PRO A 334 1.34 12.30 22.54
C PRO A 334 1.46 13.56 21.66
N LYS A 335 2.28 13.59 20.59
CA LYS A 335 2.53 14.80 19.77
C LYS A 335 1.43 15.11 18.73
N TYR A 336 0.19 14.70 18.99
CA TYR A 336 -0.93 14.90 18.07
C TYR A 336 -1.65 16.24 18.33
N ASP A 337 -1.83 17.06 17.28
CA ASP A 337 -2.64 18.29 17.36
C ASP A 337 -4.13 17.94 17.41
N LYS A 338 -4.71 18.04 18.61
CA LYS A 338 -6.13 17.72 18.89
C LYS A 338 -7.13 18.57 18.09
N ARG A 339 -6.70 19.66 17.44
CA ARG A 339 -7.57 20.50 16.59
C ARG A 339 -7.98 19.83 15.29
N TYR A 340 -7.27 18.79 14.87
CA TYR A 340 -7.60 18.04 13.66
C TYR A 340 -8.10 16.65 14.00
N GLU A 341 -8.69 15.94 13.04
CA GLU A 341 -9.01 14.52 13.18
C GLU A 341 -7.83 13.64 12.71
N PHE A 342 -7.51 12.57 13.45
CA PHE A 342 -6.44 11.66 13.09
C PHE A 342 -6.93 10.58 12.10
N PRO A 343 -6.11 10.19 11.10
CA PRO A 343 -4.86 10.80 10.71
C PRO A 343 -5.10 12.13 9.97
N LYS A 344 -4.27 13.13 10.31
CA LYS A 344 -4.35 14.47 9.70
C LYS A 344 -3.92 14.46 8.24
N THR A 345 -2.94 13.65 7.88
CA THR A 345 -2.30 13.68 6.56
C THR A 345 -2.88 12.67 5.60
N ARG A 346 -2.77 12.97 4.31
CA ARG A 346 -3.03 12.02 3.21
C ARG A 346 -1.84 12.00 2.26
N LYS A 347 -1.59 10.86 1.66
CA LYS A 347 -0.57 10.72 0.62
C LYS A 347 -1.24 10.62 -0.74
N PHE A 348 -0.63 11.23 -1.73
CA PHE A 348 -1.13 11.26 -3.10
C PHE A 348 0.04 11.28 -4.08
N VAL A 349 -0.25 11.00 -5.35
CA VAL A 349 0.67 11.20 -6.47
C VAL A 349 0.06 12.16 -7.50
N GLY A 350 0.88 12.62 -8.45
CA GLY A 350 0.48 13.60 -9.44
C GLY A 350 0.58 15.05 -8.96
N LEU A 351 0.19 15.97 -9.83
CA LEU A 351 0.21 17.40 -9.55
C LEU A 351 -0.89 17.79 -8.57
N SER A 352 -0.72 18.87 -7.80
CA SER A 352 -1.76 19.31 -6.85
C SER A 352 -3.07 19.76 -7.51
N ILE A 353 -3.03 20.09 -8.80
CA ILE A 353 -4.20 20.41 -9.64
C ILE A 353 -4.95 19.16 -10.14
N ALA A 354 -4.27 18.02 -10.21
CA ALA A 354 -4.80 16.73 -10.64
C ALA A 354 -4.27 15.60 -9.74
N PRO A 355 -4.53 15.66 -8.41
CA PRO A 355 -3.98 14.71 -7.46
C PRO A 355 -4.67 13.36 -7.59
N LYS A 356 -3.95 12.29 -7.28
CA LYS A 356 -4.48 10.92 -7.26
C LYS A 356 -4.18 10.25 -5.93
N LEU A 357 -5.22 9.73 -5.27
CA LEU A 357 -5.03 8.82 -4.14
C LEU A 357 -4.44 7.51 -4.63
N LEU A 358 -3.73 6.82 -3.76
CA LEU A 358 -3.14 5.51 -4.09
C LEU A 358 -4.00 4.36 -3.58
N GLY A 359 -3.83 3.23 -4.27
CA GLY A 359 -4.15 1.90 -3.74
C GLY A 359 -5.54 1.37 -4.05
N PHE A 360 -6.44 2.13 -4.67
CA PHE A 360 -7.76 1.62 -5.06
C PHE A 360 -7.66 0.62 -6.22
N ALA A 361 -8.32 -0.52 -6.04
CA ALA A 361 -8.47 -1.56 -7.05
C ALA A 361 -9.84 -2.22 -6.89
N ILE A 362 -10.38 -2.87 -7.92
CA ILE A 362 -11.63 -3.61 -7.87
C ILE A 362 -11.39 -5.10 -8.06
N VAL A 363 -12.00 -5.92 -7.20
CA VAL A 363 -11.98 -7.38 -7.32
C VAL A 363 -13.19 -7.79 -8.15
N LYS A 364 -12.98 -8.21 -9.40
CA LYS A 364 -14.04 -8.65 -10.31
C LYS A 364 -14.06 -10.18 -10.42
N LYS A 365 -15.24 -10.77 -10.54
CA LYS A 365 -15.38 -12.17 -10.95
C LYS A 365 -14.74 -12.35 -12.33
N ALA A 366 -13.90 -13.37 -12.48
CA ALA A 366 -13.32 -13.70 -13.77
C ALA A 366 -14.31 -14.55 -14.58
N ASP A 367 -14.47 -14.22 -15.87
CA ASP A 367 -15.22 -15.02 -16.84
C ASP A 367 -14.59 -16.40 -17.05
#